data_AF-A0A8R7UE78-F1
#
_entry.id   AF-A0A8R7UE78-F1
#
_cell.length_a   1.000
_cell.length_b   1.000
_cell.length_c   1.000
_cell.angle_alpha   90.00
_cell.angle_beta   90.00
_cell.angle_gamma   90.00
#
_symmetry.space_group_name_H-M   'P 1'
#
loop_
_entity.id
_entity.type
_entity.pdbx_description
1 polymer ?
#
loop_
_entity_poly.entity_id
_entity_poly.type
_entity_poly.pdbx_seq_one_letter_code
_entity_poly.pdbx_strand_id
1 'polypeptide(L)'
;MVGIDECSVALVPEVEHALANPDPSSISPDAWAPFEAAALGVMCRIQPTVASEGRRAAVVDYIQRLVKCSVGCSVPVTPFPVFPFGSVPLKTYLPDGDIDLAAFGYTCSDESLANEVRAILESEERRKDAEFEIKDVQYINAEVKLVKCFVQDIVVDISFNQIGGLYTLCFLEQVIFQSCHKLLGCFLETADLSSIIPFPFLLR
;
A
#
# COMPACT_ATOMS: atom_id res chain seq x y z
N MET A 1 11.26 1.30 -76.74
CA MET A 1 11.18 -0.16 -76.55
C MET A 1 12.17 -0.54 -75.47
N VAL A 2 11.72 -0.48 -74.22
CA VAL A 2 12.42 -1.03 -73.05
C VAL A 2 11.30 -1.66 -72.21
N GLY A 3 11.36 -2.98 -72.08
CA GLY A 3 10.35 -3.78 -71.38
C GLY A 3 10.45 -3.58 -69.87
N ILE A 4 9.30 -3.51 -69.21
CA ILE A 4 9.18 -3.49 -67.76
C ILE A 4 9.08 -4.94 -67.34
N ASP A 5 10.10 -5.42 -66.63
CA ASP A 5 10.20 -6.78 -66.10
C ASP A 5 9.29 -6.89 -64.87
N GLU A 6 8.31 -7.80 -64.91
CA GLU A 6 7.44 -8.13 -63.78
C GLU A 6 8.25 -8.87 -62.70
N CYS A 7 8.72 -8.14 -61.70
CA CYS A 7 9.31 -8.75 -60.52
C CYS A 7 8.18 -9.31 -59.63
N SER A 8 7.88 -10.60 -59.80
CA SER A 8 6.92 -11.34 -58.96
C SER A 8 7.38 -11.34 -57.49
N VAL A 9 6.65 -10.63 -56.64
CA VAL A 9 6.88 -10.66 -55.19
C VAL A 9 6.37 -11.99 -54.65
N ALA A 10 7.28 -12.87 -54.25
CA ALA A 10 6.94 -14.08 -53.52
C ALA A 10 6.35 -13.68 -52.16
N LEU A 11 5.08 -14.03 -51.94
CA LEU A 11 4.42 -13.91 -50.64
C LEU A 11 5.12 -14.86 -49.66
N VAL A 12 5.91 -14.30 -48.75
CA VAL A 12 6.42 -15.01 -47.58
C VAL A 12 5.23 -15.15 -46.61
N PRO A 13 4.85 -16.35 -46.13
CA PRO A 13 3.81 -16.46 -45.13
C PRO A 13 4.28 -15.77 -43.84
N GLU A 14 3.56 -14.75 -43.39
CA GLU A 14 3.69 -14.23 -42.04
C GLU A 14 3.37 -15.37 -41.06
N VAL A 15 4.40 -15.87 -40.39
CA VAL A 15 4.21 -16.73 -39.22
C VAL A 15 3.82 -15.82 -38.06
N GLU A 16 2.55 -15.46 -37.99
CA GLU A 16 1.94 -14.95 -36.76
C GLU A 16 1.87 -16.11 -35.73
N HIS A 17 3.00 -16.43 -35.12
CA HIS A 17 2.99 -17.16 -33.86
C HIS A 17 2.79 -16.13 -32.74
N ALA A 18 1.54 -15.69 -32.54
CA ALA A 18 1.14 -15.15 -31.26
C ALA A 18 1.32 -16.28 -30.24
N LEU A 19 2.44 -16.28 -29.50
CA LEU A 19 2.63 -17.17 -28.38
C LEU A 19 1.55 -16.82 -27.35
N ALA A 20 0.45 -17.59 -27.37
CA ALA A 20 -0.54 -17.53 -26.31
C ALA A 20 0.17 -17.78 -24.98
N ASN A 21 -0.14 -16.96 -23.96
CA ASN A 21 0.34 -17.21 -22.62
C ASN A 21 -0.09 -18.64 -22.23
N PRO A 22 0.84 -19.54 -21.90
CA PRO A 22 0.49 -20.90 -21.54
C PRO A 22 -0.45 -20.87 -20.32
N ASP A 23 -1.45 -21.76 -20.32
CA ASP A 23 -2.31 -21.95 -19.16
C ASP A 23 -1.43 -22.22 -17.92
N PRO A 24 -1.52 -21.45 -16.83
CA PRO A 24 -0.70 -21.65 -15.63
C PRO A 24 -0.75 -23.08 -15.07
N SER A 25 -1.87 -23.79 -15.28
CA SER A 25 -2.03 -25.19 -14.87
C SER A 25 -1.22 -26.20 -15.70
N SER A 26 -0.70 -25.77 -16.86
CA SER A 26 0.14 -26.60 -17.74
C SER A 26 1.63 -26.55 -17.40
N ILE A 27 2.05 -25.64 -16.52
CA ILE A 27 3.44 -25.52 -16.06
C ILE A 27 3.68 -26.53 -14.94
N SER A 28 4.69 -27.38 -15.08
CA SER A 28 5.01 -28.40 -14.07
C SER A 28 5.53 -27.77 -12.77
N PRO A 29 5.37 -28.44 -11.61
CA PRO A 29 5.92 -27.97 -10.34
C PRO A 29 7.44 -27.72 -10.38
N ASP A 30 8.19 -28.59 -11.06
CA ASP A 30 9.65 -28.43 -11.23
C ASP A 30 10.02 -27.18 -12.03
N ALA A 31 9.16 -26.80 -12.99
CA ALA A 31 9.32 -25.56 -13.74
C ALA A 31 8.91 -24.33 -12.93
N TRP A 32 7.97 -24.44 -11.98
CA TRP A 32 7.57 -23.38 -11.04
C TRP A 32 8.60 -23.11 -9.94
N ALA A 33 9.25 -24.15 -9.43
CA ALA A 33 10.13 -24.06 -8.27
C ALA A 33 11.23 -22.97 -8.36
N PRO A 34 11.92 -22.75 -9.49
CA PRO A 34 12.88 -21.66 -9.62
C PRO A 34 12.24 -20.27 -9.52
N PHE A 35 11.02 -20.10 -10.06
CA PHE A 35 10.28 -18.84 -10.00
C PHE A 35 9.80 -18.56 -8.58
N GLU A 36 9.27 -19.57 -7.90
CA GLU A 36 8.87 -19.46 -6.50
C GLU A 36 10.06 -19.12 -5.61
N ALA A 37 11.20 -19.80 -5.79
CA ALA A 37 12.43 -19.52 -5.06
C ALA A 37 12.94 -18.08 -5.32
N ALA A 38 12.89 -17.61 -6.57
CA ALA A 38 13.25 -16.25 -6.91
C ALA A 38 12.29 -15.23 -6.27
N ALA A 39 10.97 -15.47 -6.32
CA ALA A 39 9.96 -14.62 -5.72
C ALA A 39 10.12 -14.53 -4.20
N LEU A 40 10.33 -15.67 -3.53
CA LEU A 40 10.64 -15.73 -2.10
C LEU A 40 11.92 -14.96 -1.78
N GLY A 41 12.96 -15.10 -2.60
CA GLY A 41 14.21 -14.36 -2.44
C GLY A 41 14.06 -12.84 -2.55
N VAL A 42 13.08 -12.35 -3.30
CA VAL A 42 12.71 -10.94 -3.35
C VAL A 42 11.89 -10.57 -2.11
N MET A 43 10.82 -11.32 -1.82
CA MET A 43 9.94 -11.08 -0.67
C MET A 43 10.72 -11.01 0.65
N CYS A 44 11.67 -11.93 0.89
CA CYS A 44 12.49 -11.93 2.10
C CYS A 44 13.29 -10.64 2.31
N ARG A 45 13.58 -9.89 1.23
CA ARG A 45 14.33 -8.63 1.29
C ARG A 45 13.45 -7.40 1.44
N ILE A 46 12.24 -7.44 0.90
CA ILE A 46 11.37 -6.25 0.81
C ILE A 46 10.18 -6.29 1.78
N GLN A 47 9.87 -7.46 2.35
CA GLN A 47 8.75 -7.60 3.27
C GLN A 47 8.93 -6.73 4.52
N PRO A 48 7.83 -6.32 5.16
CA PRO A 48 7.88 -5.65 6.44
C PRO A 48 8.66 -6.44 7.51
N THR A 49 9.33 -5.70 8.37
CA THR A 49 9.99 -6.22 9.57
C THR A 49 9.23 -5.74 10.81
N VAL A 50 9.38 -6.46 11.93
CA VAL A 50 8.81 -6.05 13.23
C VAL A 50 9.22 -4.62 13.60
N ALA A 51 10.47 -4.25 13.32
CA ALA A 51 10.97 -2.90 13.57
C ALA A 51 10.28 -1.84 12.68
N SER A 52 10.09 -2.13 11.39
CA SER A 52 9.39 -1.20 10.49
C SER A 52 7.91 -1.08 10.80
N GLU A 53 7.27 -2.18 11.21
CA GLU A 53 5.88 -2.18 11.69
C GLU A 53 5.74 -1.29 12.93
N GLY A 54 6.63 -1.46 13.92
CA GLY A 54 6.65 -0.64 15.13
C GLY A 54 6.83 0.85 14.84
N ARG A 55 7.77 1.20 13.93
CA ARG A 55 7.97 2.60 13.52
C ARG A 55 6.74 3.20 12.85
N ARG A 56 6.14 2.50 11.88
CA ARG A 56 4.93 2.99 11.20
C ARG A 56 3.76 3.12 12.18
N ALA A 57 3.56 2.16 13.08
CA ALA A 57 2.52 2.23 14.10
C ALA A 57 2.71 3.44 15.04
N ALA A 58 3.95 3.73 15.44
CA ALA A 58 4.25 4.89 16.27
C ALA A 58 3.97 6.21 15.54
N VAL A 59 4.34 6.32 14.26
CA VAL A 59 4.02 7.49 13.43
C VAL A 59 2.50 7.69 13.28
N VAL A 60 1.75 6.61 13.00
CA VAL A 60 0.29 6.68 12.91
C VAL A 60 -0.32 7.16 14.23
N ASP A 61 0.08 6.58 15.37
CA ASP A 61 -0.39 6.98 16.69
C ASP A 61 -0.09 8.46 16.99
N TYR A 62 1.12 8.90 16.66
CA TYR A 62 1.53 10.29 16.87
C TYR A 62 0.69 11.27 16.05
N ILE A 63 0.46 11.01 14.76
CA ILE A 63 -0.40 11.87 13.92
C ILE A 63 -1.84 11.87 14.43
N GLN A 64 -2.38 10.71 14.82
CA GLN A 64 -3.71 10.61 15.40
C GLN A 64 -3.84 11.43 16.68
N ARG A 65 -2.84 11.39 17.57
CA ARG A 65 -2.81 12.21 18.79
C ARG A 65 -2.71 13.69 18.46
N LEU A 66 -1.84 14.06 17.53
CA LEU A 66 -1.59 15.44 17.17
C LEU A 66 -2.87 16.11 16.63
N VAL A 67 -3.57 15.46 15.71
CA VAL A 67 -4.84 15.94 15.12
C VAL A 67 -5.98 15.92 16.14
N LYS A 68 -5.94 15.01 17.13
CA LYS A 68 -6.95 14.95 18.20
C LYS A 68 -6.73 16.00 19.29
N CYS A 69 -5.48 16.35 19.61
CA CYS A 69 -5.11 17.26 20.71
C CYS A 69 -5.23 18.75 20.33
N SER A 70 -5.15 19.11 19.06
CA SER A 70 -5.33 20.48 18.56
C SER A 70 -6.76 21.03 18.74
N VAL A 71 -7.71 20.16 19.11
CA VAL A 71 -9.14 20.45 19.32
C VAL A 71 -9.42 21.25 20.62
N GLY A 72 -8.38 21.70 21.33
CA GLY A 72 -8.47 22.42 22.61
C GLY A 72 -8.58 23.95 22.54
N CYS A 73 -8.54 24.57 21.35
CA CYS A 73 -8.57 26.04 21.23
C CYS A 73 -9.95 26.58 20.83
N SER A 74 -10.76 26.92 21.85
CA SER A 74 -11.82 27.95 21.86
C SER A 74 -12.98 27.92 20.84
N VAL A 75 -13.16 26.85 20.06
CA VAL A 75 -14.38 26.61 19.27
C VAL A 75 -14.71 25.11 19.30
N PRO A 76 -16.00 24.70 19.23
CA PRO A 76 -16.39 23.30 19.17
C PRO A 76 -16.01 22.73 17.80
N VAL A 77 -14.74 22.41 17.60
CA VAL A 77 -14.27 21.62 16.48
C VAL A 77 -14.49 20.17 16.87
N THR A 78 -15.25 19.42 16.07
CA THR A 78 -15.41 17.99 16.27
C THR A 78 -14.05 17.32 16.05
N PRO A 79 -13.57 16.41 16.93
CA PRO A 79 -12.33 15.69 16.69
C PRO A 79 -12.41 14.94 15.36
N PHE A 80 -11.47 15.21 14.45
CA PHE A 80 -11.38 14.53 13.16
C PHE A 80 -10.74 13.15 13.37
N PRO A 81 -11.48 12.04 13.19
CA PRO A 81 -10.84 10.75 13.27
C PRO A 81 -9.94 10.57 12.05
N VAL A 82 -8.74 10.04 12.29
CA VAL A 82 -7.74 9.73 11.27
C VAL A 82 -7.51 8.23 11.29
N PHE A 83 -7.63 7.57 10.14
CA PHE A 83 -7.48 6.12 10.02
C PHE A 83 -6.39 5.76 9.02
N PRO A 84 -5.50 4.80 9.33
CA PRO A 84 -4.62 4.25 8.32
C PRO A 84 -5.42 3.42 7.32
N PHE A 85 -5.03 3.51 6.06
CA PHE A 85 -5.52 2.63 5.00
C PHE A 85 -4.38 2.22 4.07
N GLY A 86 -4.68 1.53 2.98
CA GLY A 86 -3.68 1.14 2.01
C GLY A 86 -2.74 0.05 2.53
N SER A 87 -1.44 0.21 2.25
CA SER A 87 -0.44 -0.85 2.39
C SER A 87 -0.08 -1.16 3.85
N VAL A 88 -0.07 -0.14 4.73
CA VAL A 88 0.34 -0.25 6.13
C VAL A 88 -0.50 -1.24 6.95
N PRO A 89 -1.83 -1.12 7.03
CA PRO A 89 -2.66 -2.07 7.77
C PRO A 89 -2.60 -3.49 7.19
N LEU A 90 -2.38 -3.63 5.88
CA LEU A 90 -2.25 -4.92 5.20
C LEU A 90 -0.84 -5.54 5.30
N LYS A 91 0.16 -4.79 5.77
CA LYS A 91 1.58 -5.20 5.79
C LYS A 91 2.10 -5.60 4.41
N THR A 92 1.67 -4.88 3.38
CA THR A 92 2.09 -5.10 1.98
C THR A 92 3.03 -4.01 1.46
N TYR A 93 3.48 -3.11 2.34
CA TYR A 93 4.38 -2.01 1.98
C TYR A 93 5.82 -2.47 1.76
N LEU A 94 6.52 -1.72 0.90
CA LEU A 94 7.96 -1.82 0.71
C LEU A 94 8.73 -1.07 1.81
N PRO A 95 10.05 -1.28 1.96
CA PRO A 95 10.83 -0.64 3.02
C PRO A 95 10.69 0.90 3.05
N ASP A 96 10.64 1.51 1.87
CA ASP A 96 10.47 2.94 1.58
C ASP A 96 9.00 3.36 1.34
N GLY A 97 8.05 2.44 1.51
CA GLY A 97 6.63 2.73 1.35
C GLY A 97 6.14 3.80 2.33
N ASP A 98 5.21 4.61 1.85
CA ASP A 98 4.51 5.66 2.58
C ASP A 98 3.46 5.12 3.57
N ILE A 99 2.93 6.03 4.38
CA ILE A 99 1.79 5.81 5.25
C ILE A 99 0.61 6.60 4.69
N ASP A 100 -0.40 5.89 4.22
CA ASP A 100 -1.67 6.49 3.82
C ASP A 100 -2.61 6.65 5.02
N LEU A 101 -3.06 7.88 5.26
CA LEU A 101 -4.04 8.22 6.29
C LEU A 101 -5.27 8.87 5.66
N ALA A 102 -6.45 8.56 6.19
CA ALA A 102 -7.70 9.21 5.83
C ALA A 102 -8.24 9.97 7.05
N ALA A 103 -8.30 11.30 6.95
CA ALA A 103 -8.93 12.17 7.92
C ALA A 103 -10.39 12.45 7.53
N PHE A 104 -11.29 12.41 8.51
CA PHE A 104 -12.72 12.61 8.28
C PHE A 104 -13.23 13.83 9.02
N GLY A 105 -13.98 14.67 8.31
CA GLY A 105 -14.61 15.85 8.86
C GLY A 105 -16.08 15.89 8.51
N TYR A 106 -16.93 15.85 9.54
CA TYR A 106 -18.38 15.68 9.35
C TYR A 106 -19.08 16.94 8.85
N THR A 107 -18.55 18.11 9.17
CA THR A 107 -19.19 19.41 8.90
C THR A 107 -18.33 20.36 8.07
N CYS A 108 -17.09 19.98 7.75
CA CYS A 108 -16.16 20.79 7.00
C CYS A 108 -15.95 20.22 5.59
N SER A 109 -15.70 21.10 4.62
CA SER A 109 -15.24 20.68 3.29
C SER A 109 -13.85 20.04 3.39
N ASP A 110 -13.49 19.19 2.42
CA ASP A 110 -12.15 18.60 2.33
C ASP A 110 -11.04 19.65 2.37
N GLU A 111 -11.26 20.82 1.75
CA GLU A 111 -10.29 21.91 1.73
C GLU A 111 -10.12 22.56 3.10
N SER A 112 -11.22 22.79 3.83
CA SER A 112 -11.14 23.32 5.18
C SER A 112 -10.43 22.34 6.12
N LEU A 113 -10.76 21.06 6.00
CA LEU A 113 -10.13 19.99 6.78
C LEU A 113 -8.64 19.88 6.46
N ALA A 114 -8.28 19.94 5.17
CA ALA A 114 -6.91 19.89 4.73
C ALA A 114 -6.08 21.06 5.24
N ASN A 115 -6.62 22.28 5.19
CA ASN A 115 -5.93 23.45 5.71
C ASN A 115 -5.75 23.39 7.24
N GLU A 116 -6.72 22.84 7.97
CA GLU A 116 -6.60 22.66 9.42
C GLU A 116 -5.54 21.62 9.79
N VAL A 117 -5.56 20.44 9.14
CA VAL A 117 -4.53 19.42 9.32
C VAL A 117 -3.15 19.96 8.93
N ARG A 118 -3.05 20.71 7.82
CA ARG A 118 -1.80 21.36 7.41
C ARG A 118 -1.29 22.31 8.48
N ALA A 119 -2.15 23.18 9.03
CA ALA A 119 -1.76 24.14 10.06
C ALA A 119 -1.27 23.45 11.35
N ILE A 120 -1.89 22.33 11.73
CA ILE A 120 -1.45 21.51 12.86
C ILE A 120 -0.04 20.97 12.61
N LEU A 121 0.21 20.36 11.44
CA LEU A 121 1.51 19.78 11.10
C LEU A 121 2.60 20.85 10.96
N GLU A 122 2.31 21.99 10.32
CA GLU A 122 3.22 23.14 10.23
C GLU A 122 3.57 23.69 11.63
N SER A 123 2.60 23.70 12.56
CA SER A 123 2.85 24.13 13.93
C SER A 123 3.80 23.18 14.67
N GLU A 124 3.64 21.88 14.46
CA GLU A 124 4.46 20.84 15.09
C GLU A 124 5.85 20.74 14.46
N GLU A 125 5.99 20.96 13.14
CA GLU A 125 7.28 21.09 12.44
C GLU A 125 8.16 22.20 13.07
N ARG A 126 7.55 23.27 13.57
CA ARG A 126 8.27 24.38 14.22
C ARG A 126 8.65 24.11 15.68
N ARG A 127 8.10 23.05 16.30
CA ARG A 127 8.34 22.73 17.70
C ARG A 127 9.60 21.90 17.88
N LYS A 128 10.54 22.44 18.66
CA LYS A 128 11.83 21.78 18.95
C LYS A 128 11.74 20.68 20.01
N ASP A 129 10.66 20.68 20.78
CA ASP A 129 10.36 19.72 21.85
C ASP A 129 9.36 18.65 21.40
N ALA A 130 9.05 18.58 20.10
CA ALA A 130 8.15 17.59 19.53
C ALA A 130 8.69 16.16 19.73
N GLU A 131 7.78 15.21 19.93
CA GLU A 131 8.12 13.79 20.08
C GLU A 131 8.74 13.23 18.79
N PHE A 132 8.19 13.62 17.63
CA PHE A 132 8.76 13.30 16.33
C PHE A 132 9.03 14.56 15.51
N GLU A 133 10.14 14.51 14.77
CA GLU A 133 10.45 15.53 13.78
C GLU A 133 9.51 15.38 12.58
N ILE A 134 8.78 16.45 12.29
CA ILE A 134 8.00 16.63 11.07
C ILE A 134 8.79 17.51 10.12
N LYS A 135 8.80 17.18 8.82
CA LYS A 135 9.42 17.99 7.77
C LYS A 135 8.54 18.08 6.54
N ASP A 136 8.72 19.16 5.79
CA ASP A 136 8.26 19.31 4.40
C ASP A 136 6.75 19.10 4.28
N VAL A 137 5.99 19.83 5.10
CA VAL A 137 4.53 19.82 5.06
C VAL A 137 4.06 20.51 3.77
N GLN A 138 3.40 19.76 2.91
CA GLN A 138 2.91 20.23 1.61
C GLN A 138 1.43 19.94 1.44
N TYR A 139 0.69 20.91 0.90
CA TYR A 139 -0.68 20.70 0.45
C TYR A 139 -0.74 20.51 -1.05
N ILE A 140 -1.32 19.39 -1.49
CA ILE A 140 -1.45 19.01 -2.90
C ILE A 140 -2.94 19.07 -3.25
N ASN A 141 -3.29 20.02 -4.13
CA ASN A 141 -4.65 20.21 -4.61
C ASN A 141 -4.84 19.52 -5.97
N ALA A 142 -5.04 18.19 -5.95
CA ALA A 142 -5.37 17.37 -7.11
C ALA A 142 -6.83 16.89 -7.05
N GLU A 143 -7.22 15.92 -7.89
CA GLU A 143 -8.54 15.28 -7.84
C GLU A 143 -8.85 14.77 -6.42
N VAL A 144 -7.87 14.14 -5.79
CA VAL A 144 -7.86 13.86 -4.34
C VAL A 144 -6.95 14.88 -3.67
N LYS A 145 -7.50 15.63 -2.72
CA LYS A 145 -6.73 16.59 -1.91
C LYS A 145 -5.87 15.83 -0.90
N LEU A 146 -4.61 16.21 -0.78
CA LEU A 146 -3.65 15.56 0.11
C LEU A 146 -2.86 16.60 0.91
N VAL A 147 -2.54 16.25 2.14
CA VAL A 147 -1.45 16.87 2.90
C VAL A 147 -0.35 15.82 3.03
N LYS A 148 0.82 16.11 2.47
CA LYS A 148 2.00 15.24 2.47
C LYS A 148 3.04 15.81 3.43
N CYS A 149 3.72 14.95 4.18
CA CYS A 149 4.83 15.35 5.04
C CYS A 149 5.77 14.17 5.29
N PHE A 150 6.91 14.44 5.91
CA PHE A 150 7.79 13.42 6.48
C PHE A 150 7.68 13.41 8.00
N VAL A 151 7.59 12.21 8.58
CA VAL A 151 7.65 11.99 10.03
C VAL A 151 8.68 10.90 10.30
N GLN A 152 9.76 11.19 11.03
CA GLN A 152 10.86 10.23 11.24
C GLN A 152 11.38 9.63 9.92
N ASP A 153 11.53 10.48 8.89
CA ASP A 153 11.93 10.12 7.51
C ASP A 153 10.98 9.12 6.79
N ILE A 154 9.76 8.93 7.29
CA ILE A 154 8.69 8.19 6.62
C ILE A 154 7.73 9.18 5.97
N VAL A 155 7.41 8.96 4.70
CA VAL A 155 6.41 9.75 3.96
C VAL A 155 5.02 9.44 4.51
N VAL A 156 4.25 10.47 4.83
CA VAL A 156 2.86 10.35 5.28
C VAL A 156 1.97 11.15 4.34
N ASP A 157 1.03 10.44 3.71
CA ASP A 157 0.04 10.99 2.79
C ASP A 157 -1.31 11.02 3.50
N ILE A 158 -1.78 12.21 3.85
CA ILE A 158 -3.06 12.42 4.52
C ILE A 158 -4.08 12.89 3.51
N SER A 159 -5.04 12.04 3.25
CA SER A 159 -6.18 12.29 2.38
C SER A 159 -7.45 12.58 3.19
N PHE A 160 -8.44 13.17 2.54
CA PHE A 160 -9.66 13.64 3.21
C PHE A 160 -10.88 12.91 2.67
N ASN A 161 -11.70 12.40 3.59
CA ASN A 161 -12.96 11.72 3.29
C ASN A 161 -12.83 10.56 2.26
N GLN A 162 -11.67 9.88 2.25
CA GLN A 162 -11.39 8.74 1.35
C GLN A 162 -12.04 7.43 1.81
N ILE A 163 -13.38 7.41 1.81
CA ILE A 163 -14.15 6.22 2.19
C ILE A 163 -13.86 5.04 1.25
N GLY A 164 -13.61 5.31 -0.04
CA GLY A 164 -13.26 4.27 -1.03
C GLY A 164 -11.99 3.49 -0.66
N GLY A 165 -10.99 4.16 -0.09
CA GLY A 165 -9.77 3.52 0.42
C GLY A 165 -10.05 2.56 1.57
N LEU A 166 -10.92 2.95 2.50
CA LEU A 166 -11.34 2.09 3.61
C LEU A 166 -12.17 0.89 3.16
N TYR A 167 -13.08 1.05 2.19
CA TYR A 167 -13.81 -0.09 1.63
C TYR A 167 -12.87 -1.07 0.94
N THR A 168 -11.88 -0.57 0.21
CA THR A 168 -10.87 -1.41 -0.44
C THR A 168 -10.06 -2.18 0.59
N LEU A 169 -9.66 -1.53 1.70
CA LEU A 169 -8.99 -2.19 2.82
C LEU A 169 -9.83 -3.34 3.38
N CYS A 170 -11.09 -3.06 3.79
CA CYS A 170 -11.98 -4.08 4.36
C CYS A 170 -12.21 -5.25 3.40
N PHE A 171 -12.32 -4.97 2.09
CA PHE A 171 -12.46 -6.00 1.08
C PHE A 171 -11.21 -6.88 0.98
N LEU A 172 -10.03 -6.27 0.90
CA LEU A 172 -8.76 -7.01 0.81
C LEU A 172 -8.49 -7.85 2.06
N GLU A 173 -8.79 -7.34 3.24
CA GLU A 173 -8.69 -8.11 4.49
C GLU A 173 -9.54 -9.38 4.44
N GLN A 174 -10.78 -9.28 3.96
CA GLN A 174 -11.67 -10.45 3.83
C GLN A 174 -11.14 -11.46 2.82
N VAL A 175 -10.65 -11.00 1.66
CA VAL A 175 -10.11 -11.88 0.61
C VAL A 175 -8.84 -12.58 1.07
N ILE A 176 -7.91 -11.86 1.70
CA ILE A 176 -6.67 -12.41 2.23
C ILE A 176 -6.98 -13.42 3.33
N PHE A 177 -7.84 -13.09 4.28
CA PHE A 177 -8.23 -13.99 5.37
C PHE A 177 -8.86 -15.29 4.85
N GLN A 178 -9.81 -15.19 3.90
CA GLN A 178 -10.43 -16.36 3.28
C GLN A 178 -9.44 -17.21 2.49
N SER A 179 -8.51 -16.57 1.77
CA SER A 179 -7.49 -17.27 1.00
C SER A 179 -6.51 -18.00 1.91
N CYS A 180 -6.03 -17.36 2.98
CA CYS A 180 -5.18 -17.99 3.98
C CYS A 180 -5.88 -19.15 4.69
N HIS A 181 -7.17 -19.03 5.03
CA HIS A 181 -7.92 -20.13 5.65
C HIS A 181 -8.06 -21.33 4.70
N LYS A 182 -8.33 -21.11 3.41
CA LYS A 182 -8.38 -22.18 2.41
C LYS A 182 -7.02 -22.81 2.17
N LEU A 183 -5.96 -22.00 2.03
CA LEU A 183 -4.57 -22.48 1.90
C LEU A 183 -4.14 -23.30 3.12
N LEU A 184 -4.41 -22.83 4.34
CA LEU A 184 -4.11 -23.57 5.57
C LEU A 184 -4.90 -24.89 5.64
N GLY A 185 -6.17 -24.89 5.22
CA GLY A 185 -6.98 -26.11 5.10
C GLY A 185 -6.39 -27.11 4.10
N CYS A 186 -5.99 -26.66 2.91
CA CYS A 186 -5.33 -27.49 1.91
C CYS A 186 -3.94 -27.98 2.35
N PHE A 187 -3.18 -27.16 3.08
CA PHE A 187 -1.86 -27.54 3.63
C PHE A 187 -1.98 -28.61 4.73
N LEU A 188 -2.99 -28.52 5.60
CA LEU A 188 -3.26 -29.55 6.62
C LEU A 188 -3.73 -30.88 6.01
N GLU A 189 -4.37 -30.85 4.84
CA GLU A 189 -4.74 -32.08 4.10
C GLU A 189 -3.57 -32.72 3.35
N THR A 190 -2.47 -31.99 3.09
CA THR A 190 -1.41 -32.44 2.16
C THR A 190 -0.02 -32.63 2.76
N ALA A 191 0.27 -32.19 3.99
CA ALA A 191 1.63 -32.25 4.56
C ALA A 191 1.78 -33.11 5.83
N ASP A 192 2.77 -34.01 5.79
CA ASP A 192 3.41 -34.64 6.96
C ASP A 192 4.03 -33.55 7.84
N LEU A 193 3.74 -33.60 9.14
CA LEU A 193 3.95 -32.53 10.14
C LEU A 193 5.42 -32.18 10.45
N SER A 194 6.39 -32.74 9.71
CA SER A 194 7.82 -32.66 10.02
C SER A 194 8.56 -31.48 9.37
N SER A 195 7.99 -30.80 8.38
CA SER A 195 8.66 -29.72 7.63
C SER A 195 8.05 -28.32 7.83
N ILE A 196 7.32 -28.10 8.92
CA ILE A 196 6.71 -26.80 9.23
C ILE A 196 7.80 -25.77 9.54
N ILE A 197 8.14 -24.95 8.55
CA ILE A 197 8.68 -23.61 8.79
C ILE A 197 7.57 -22.85 9.54
N PRO A 198 7.81 -22.27 10.72
CA PRO A 198 6.77 -21.59 11.45
C PRO A 198 6.36 -20.36 10.63
N PHE A 199 5.16 -20.38 10.04
CA PHE A 199 4.44 -19.20 9.59
C PHE A 199 4.11 -18.37 10.85
N PRO A 200 4.80 -17.27 11.16
CA PRO A 200 4.52 -16.51 12.35
C PRO A 200 3.70 -15.28 11.95
N PHE A 201 2.55 -15.45 11.28
CA PHE A 201 1.73 -14.29 10.88
C PHE A 201 0.21 -14.51 10.88
N LEU A 202 -0.30 -15.68 11.27
CA LEU A 202 -1.73 -15.84 11.55
C LEU A 202 -1.92 -16.06 13.05
N LEU A 203 -2.11 -14.96 13.78
CA LEU A 203 -2.96 -14.83 14.98
C LEU A 203 -2.65 -13.46 15.61
N ARG A 204 -3.37 -12.44 15.15
CA ARG A 204 -3.76 -11.31 15.99
C ARG A 204 -5.18 -10.92 15.63
#